data_AF-A0AAN6K9R2-F1
#
_entry.id   AF-A0AAN6K9R2-F1
#
_cell.length_a   1.000
_cell.length_b   1.000
_cell.length_c   1.000
_cell.angle_alpha   90.00
_cell.angle_beta   90.00
_cell.angle_gamma   90.00
#
_symmetry.space_group_name_H-M   'P 1'
#
loop_
_entity.id
_entity.type
_entity.pdbx_description
1 polymer ?
#
loop_
_entity_poly.entity_id
_entity_poly.type
_entity_poly.pdbx_seq_one_letter_code
_entity_poly.pdbx_strand_id
1 'polypeptide(L)'
;MDILDRMDLNAGGNLGEWEAQTVPEGYEELLLELEQRAEEGSLLGVKAAIGALRDIGADELGLKYLSHAFYLAVQHSYVDLADYLLSAGAEISSYDGKTAAENKDKATLELLIHHGWDINQRVNWSVPPALAFAVEDIDLCHWFISHGADPNAGCGLDKTPLSAAVQYGPLEVIELLFNHGGAIECGQLLHFAVWRHLSDRLDVVRYIIRKGASVNMLMYQNRPDCYIQREAFGLGTPLHAAATEGDMEVVRLLLDEGADISIQDSLGKLPYQLAEMHGHEAIATLLQPSNSRVGLLYCLRYSIKTGLVDRWTEPERTVPGDPPLP
;
A
#
# COMPACT_ATOMS: atom_id res chain seq x y z
N MET A 1 13.09 -22.12 20.45
CA MET A 1 12.13 -21.71 19.41
C MET A 1 12.57 -22.46 18.19
N ASP A 2 11.79 -23.48 17.85
CA ASP A 2 12.14 -24.47 16.84
C ASP A 2 12.21 -23.80 15.46
N ILE A 3 13.10 -24.25 14.57
CA ILE A 3 13.20 -23.70 13.20
C ILE A 3 11.85 -23.84 12.47
N LEU A 4 11.06 -24.84 12.86
CA LEU A 4 9.68 -25.06 12.41
C LEU A 4 8.69 -23.95 12.82
N ASP A 5 8.90 -23.25 13.94
CA ASP A 5 8.03 -22.13 14.37
C ASP A 5 8.26 -20.85 13.55
N ARG A 6 9.41 -20.72 12.87
CA ARG A 6 9.73 -19.60 11.97
C ARG A 6 9.16 -19.80 10.57
N MET A 7 8.72 -21.01 10.23
CA MET A 7 8.02 -21.31 8.99
C MET A 7 6.56 -20.90 9.17
N ASP A 8 6.16 -19.78 8.56
CA ASP A 8 4.77 -19.31 8.57
C ASP A 8 3.83 -20.38 7.99
N LEU A 9 3.18 -21.16 8.86
CA LEU A 9 2.21 -22.22 8.53
C LEU A 9 0.88 -21.69 7.97
N ASN A 10 0.78 -20.39 7.63
CA ASN A 10 -0.45 -19.80 7.09
C ASN A 10 -0.49 -19.65 5.56
N ALA A 11 0.47 -20.17 4.81
CA ALA A 11 0.29 -20.36 3.38
C ALA A 11 -0.67 -21.55 3.17
N GLY A 12 -1.97 -21.25 2.95
CA GLY A 12 -3.06 -22.22 2.75
C GLY A 12 -2.95 -23.07 1.48
N GLY A 13 -1.84 -23.77 1.31
CA GLY A 13 -1.64 -24.85 0.36
C GLY A 13 -1.92 -26.17 1.06
N ASN A 14 -2.85 -26.93 0.50
CA ASN A 14 -3.26 -28.27 0.89
C ASN A 14 -2.05 -29.12 1.37
N LEU A 15 -1.94 -29.35 2.68
CA LEU A 15 -0.98 -30.27 3.28
C LEU A 15 -1.40 -31.69 2.92
N GLY A 16 -1.05 -32.11 1.70
CA GLY A 16 -1.00 -33.53 1.36
C GLY A 16 0.03 -34.18 2.26
N GLU A 17 -0.47 -35.05 3.15
CA GLU A 17 0.23 -36.12 3.89
C GLU A 17 1.74 -36.18 3.65
N TRP A 18 2.52 -35.51 4.50
CA TRP A 18 3.97 -35.70 4.56
C TRP A 18 4.18 -37.03 5.29
N GLU A 19 4.34 -38.12 4.53
CA GLU A 19 4.87 -39.37 5.10
C GLU A 19 6.20 -39.04 5.79
N ALA A 20 6.36 -39.48 7.03
CA ALA A 20 7.50 -39.19 7.88
C ALA A 20 8.82 -39.70 7.25
N GLN A 21 9.42 -38.90 6.37
CA GLN A 21 10.82 -39.06 5.97
C GLN A 21 11.67 -38.80 7.22
N THR A 22 12.53 -39.76 7.54
CA THR A 22 13.50 -39.62 8.62
C THR A 22 14.51 -38.56 8.20
N VAL A 23 14.49 -37.40 8.86
CA VAL A 23 15.48 -36.34 8.66
C VAL A 23 16.88 -36.96 8.83
N PRO A 24 17.79 -36.83 7.84
CA PRO A 24 19.10 -37.45 7.94
C PRO A 24 19.90 -36.94 9.15
N GLU A 25 20.75 -37.78 9.73
CA GLU A 25 21.61 -37.39 10.85
C GLU A 25 22.56 -36.25 10.43
N GLY A 26 22.69 -35.22 11.27
CA GLY A 26 23.52 -34.03 10.98
C GLY A 26 22.85 -32.97 10.10
N TYR A 27 21.61 -33.20 9.65
CA TYR A 27 20.90 -32.27 8.77
C TYR A 27 20.71 -30.86 9.37
N GLU A 28 20.23 -30.77 10.61
CA GLU A 28 19.99 -29.48 11.29
C GLU A 28 21.29 -28.69 11.51
N GLU A 29 22.39 -29.36 11.85
CA GLU A 29 23.70 -28.72 12.03
C GLU A 29 24.22 -28.15 10.71
N LEU A 30 24.05 -28.87 9.60
CA LEU A 30 24.45 -28.40 8.27
C LEU A 30 23.59 -27.22 7.78
N LEU A 31 22.30 -27.17 8.16
CA LEU A 31 21.44 -26.01 7.87
C LEU A 31 21.88 -24.77 8.65
N LEU A 32 22.18 -24.93 9.95
CA LEU A 32 22.71 -23.84 10.76
C LEU A 32 24.07 -23.36 10.22
N GLU A 33 24.93 -24.28 9.78
CA GLU A 33 26.17 -23.90 9.11
C GLU A 33 25.89 -23.15 7.81
N LEU A 34 24.99 -23.63 6.96
CA LEU A 34 24.61 -22.94 5.72
C LEU A 34 24.16 -21.50 5.99
N GLU A 35 23.24 -21.30 6.94
CA GLU A 35 22.75 -19.97 7.33
C GLU A 35 23.87 -19.09 7.87
N GLN A 36 24.73 -19.63 8.74
CA GLN A 36 25.87 -18.89 9.27
C GLN A 36 26.83 -18.48 8.14
N ARG A 37 27.16 -19.38 7.20
CA ARG A 37 28.04 -19.07 6.07
C ARG A 37 27.41 -18.04 5.14
N ALA A 38 26.09 -18.08 4.95
CA ALA A 38 25.36 -17.10 4.15
C ALA A 38 25.37 -15.72 4.82
N GLU A 39 25.14 -15.66 6.13
CA GLU A 39 25.25 -14.44 6.94
C GLU A 39 26.66 -13.83 6.87
N GLU A 40 27.69 -14.68 6.92
CA GLU A 40 29.11 -14.29 6.76
C GLU A 40 29.46 -13.86 5.31
N GLY A 41 28.56 -14.06 4.33
CA GLY A 41 28.84 -13.81 2.91
C GLY A 41 29.86 -14.78 2.29
N SER A 42 30.08 -15.94 2.92
CA SER A 42 31.10 -16.90 2.51
C SER A 42 30.60 -17.82 1.38
N LEU A 43 30.82 -17.42 0.12
CA LEU A 43 30.46 -18.23 -1.05
C LEU A 43 31.07 -19.64 -1.01
N LEU A 44 32.33 -19.76 -0.58
CA LEU A 44 33.00 -21.06 -0.47
C LEU A 44 32.38 -21.91 0.64
N GLY A 45 32.06 -21.29 1.79
CA GLY A 45 31.40 -21.97 2.90
C GLY A 45 30.01 -22.47 2.52
N VAL A 46 29.22 -21.63 1.86
CA VAL A 46 27.88 -21.99 1.36
C VAL A 46 27.96 -23.12 0.32
N LYS A 47 28.93 -23.08 -0.60
CA LYS A 47 29.18 -24.18 -1.55
C LYS A 47 29.48 -25.49 -0.85
N ALA A 48 30.33 -25.46 0.18
CA ALA A 48 30.68 -26.63 0.95
C ALA A 48 29.49 -27.20 1.74
N ALA A 49 28.72 -26.33 2.41
CA ALA A 49 27.54 -26.71 3.17
C ALA A 49 26.45 -27.33 2.27
N ILE A 50 26.17 -26.73 1.10
CA ILE A 50 25.23 -27.30 0.13
C ILE A 50 25.72 -28.64 -0.42
N GLY A 51 27.03 -28.79 -0.66
CA GLY A 51 27.63 -30.08 -1.04
C GLY A 51 27.38 -31.15 0.02
N ALA A 52 27.64 -30.85 1.29
CA ALA A 52 27.41 -31.77 2.40
C ALA A 52 25.94 -32.15 2.58
N LEU A 53 25.02 -31.19 2.40
CA LEU A 53 23.57 -31.44 2.42
C LEU A 53 23.15 -32.40 1.29
N ARG A 54 23.74 -32.26 0.09
CA ARG A 54 23.50 -33.19 -1.03
C ARG A 54 24.05 -34.58 -0.74
N ASP A 55 25.22 -34.68 -0.12
CA ASP A 55 25.87 -35.95 0.22
C ASP A 55 25.05 -36.80 1.20
N ILE A 56 24.28 -36.18 2.11
CA ILE A 56 23.35 -36.87 3.02
C ILE A 56 21.97 -37.13 2.40
N GLY A 57 21.79 -36.85 1.10
CA GLY A 57 20.55 -37.11 0.37
C GLY A 57 19.42 -36.13 0.67
N ALA A 58 19.73 -34.90 1.10
CA ALA A 58 18.71 -33.91 1.43
C ALA A 58 18.07 -33.22 0.21
N ASP A 59 18.32 -33.71 -1.01
CA ASP A 59 17.93 -33.07 -2.26
C ASP A 59 16.41 -32.93 -2.43
N GLU A 60 15.62 -33.92 -1.98
CA GLU A 60 14.14 -33.87 -2.04
C GLU A 60 13.52 -32.97 -0.97
N LEU A 61 14.21 -32.72 0.15
CA LEU A 61 13.80 -31.74 1.18
C LEU A 61 14.30 -30.32 0.88
N GLY A 62 15.37 -30.17 0.08
CA GLY A 62 16.31 -29.05 0.08
C GLY A 62 15.85 -27.69 -0.46
N LEU A 63 14.77 -27.60 -1.24
CA LEU A 63 14.40 -26.35 -1.94
C LEU A 63 13.97 -25.22 -0.98
N LYS A 64 13.28 -25.55 0.13
CA LYS A 64 12.84 -24.53 1.12
C LYS A 64 14.00 -23.94 1.93
N TYR A 65 15.10 -24.66 2.06
CA TYR A 65 16.20 -24.28 2.95
C TYR A 65 17.16 -23.29 2.30
N LEU A 66 17.27 -23.35 0.98
CA LEU A 66 18.04 -22.36 0.22
C LEU A 66 17.37 -20.99 0.23
N SER A 67 16.03 -20.91 0.38
CA SER A 67 15.30 -19.65 0.40
C SER A 67 15.72 -18.72 1.54
N HIS A 68 16.02 -19.23 2.74
CA HIS A 68 16.47 -18.36 3.82
C HIS A 68 17.92 -17.90 3.62
N ALA A 69 18.84 -18.80 3.25
CA ALA A 69 20.21 -18.42 2.90
C ALA A 69 20.24 -17.40 1.74
N PHE A 70 19.34 -17.55 0.77
CA PHE A 70 19.16 -16.63 -0.34
C PHE A 70 18.65 -15.27 0.14
N TYR A 71 17.63 -15.25 0.99
CA TYR A 71 17.15 -14.02 1.62
C TYR A 71 18.28 -13.28 2.37
N LEU A 72 19.14 -13.99 3.13
CA LEU A 72 20.29 -13.38 3.81
C LEU A 72 21.28 -12.76 2.80
N ALA A 73 21.57 -13.46 1.70
CA ALA A 73 22.41 -12.94 0.65
C ALA A 73 21.82 -11.66 0.02
N VAL A 74 20.52 -11.61 -0.24
CA VAL A 74 19.82 -10.40 -0.73
C VAL A 74 19.84 -9.28 0.31
N GLN A 75 19.56 -9.60 1.58
CA GLN A 75 19.55 -8.64 2.68
C GLN A 75 20.91 -7.93 2.83
N HIS A 76 22.01 -8.66 2.64
CA HIS A 76 23.37 -8.11 2.73
C HIS A 76 23.98 -7.69 1.38
N SER A 77 23.20 -7.73 0.29
CA SER A 77 23.66 -7.37 -1.07
C SER A 77 24.84 -8.21 -1.59
N TYR A 78 24.90 -9.48 -1.20
CA TYR A 78 25.92 -10.45 -1.65
C TYR A 78 25.53 -11.06 -3.01
N VAL A 79 25.67 -10.29 -4.09
CA VAL A 79 25.19 -10.64 -5.44
C VAL A 79 25.71 -12.01 -5.94
N ASP A 80 27.02 -12.27 -5.82
CA ASP A 80 27.61 -13.54 -6.28
C ASP A 80 27.09 -14.76 -5.49
N LEU A 81 26.79 -14.54 -4.20
CA LEU A 81 26.23 -15.57 -3.34
C LEU A 81 24.75 -15.81 -3.68
N ALA A 82 23.99 -14.73 -3.87
CA ALA A 82 22.60 -14.79 -4.30
C ALA A 82 22.46 -15.54 -5.64
N ASP A 83 23.30 -15.24 -6.64
CA ASP A 83 23.28 -15.90 -7.95
C ASP A 83 23.60 -17.40 -7.85
N TYR A 84 24.59 -17.75 -7.02
CA TYR A 84 24.90 -19.15 -6.76
C TYR A 84 23.72 -19.89 -6.10
N LEU A 85 23.06 -19.27 -5.13
CA LEU A 85 21.92 -19.86 -4.43
C LEU A 85 20.73 -20.07 -5.37
N LEU A 86 20.42 -19.12 -6.25
CA LEU A 86 19.42 -19.28 -7.30
C LEU A 86 19.79 -20.42 -8.26
N SER A 87 21.04 -20.46 -8.71
CA SER A 87 21.57 -21.54 -9.56
C SER A 87 21.54 -22.91 -8.86
N ALA A 88 21.58 -22.94 -7.52
CA ALA A 88 21.46 -24.14 -6.71
C ALA A 88 20.01 -24.58 -6.46
N GLY A 89 19.02 -23.78 -6.88
CA GLY A 89 17.59 -24.08 -6.76
C GLY A 89 16.84 -23.27 -5.70
N ALA A 90 17.42 -22.19 -5.16
CA ALA A 90 16.67 -21.29 -4.30
C ALA A 90 15.49 -20.65 -5.04
N GLU A 91 14.32 -20.61 -4.40
CA GLU A 91 13.15 -19.92 -4.94
C GLU A 91 13.19 -18.43 -4.62
N ILE A 92 12.83 -17.61 -5.60
CA ILE A 92 12.62 -16.17 -5.40
C ILE A 92 11.26 -15.97 -4.74
N SER A 93 11.26 -15.35 -3.56
CA SER A 93 10.06 -14.90 -2.89
C SER A 93 9.65 -13.50 -3.35
N SER A 94 8.39 -13.15 -3.10
CA SER A 94 7.90 -11.79 -3.31
C SER A 94 8.56 -10.75 -2.39
N TYR A 95 9.25 -11.18 -1.31
CA TYR A 95 9.97 -10.30 -0.38
C TYR A 95 11.37 -9.93 -0.86
N ASP A 96 12.02 -10.74 -1.71
CA ASP A 96 13.40 -10.50 -2.12
C ASP A 96 13.54 -9.21 -2.94
N GLY A 97 12.61 -8.99 -3.86
CA GLY A 97 12.54 -7.73 -4.61
C GLY A 97 12.25 -6.50 -3.74
N LYS A 98 11.44 -6.66 -2.68
CA LYS A 98 11.22 -5.60 -1.68
C LYS A 98 12.54 -5.28 -0.96
N THR A 99 13.22 -6.30 -0.43
CA THR A 99 14.48 -6.13 0.31
C THR A 99 15.55 -5.48 -0.56
N ALA A 100 15.70 -5.94 -1.81
CA ALA A 100 16.66 -5.35 -2.75
C ALA A 100 16.31 -3.88 -3.11
N ALA A 101 15.02 -3.54 -3.21
CA ALA A 101 14.58 -2.15 -3.41
C ALA A 101 14.88 -1.26 -2.20
N GLU A 102 14.63 -1.72 -0.97
CA GLU A 102 14.95 -1.00 0.27
C GLU A 102 16.46 -0.77 0.40
N ASN A 103 17.27 -1.75 -0.01
CA ASN A 103 18.74 -1.65 -0.07
C ASN A 103 19.25 -0.78 -1.24
N LYS A 104 18.37 -0.39 -2.17
CA LYS A 104 18.72 0.31 -3.42
C LYS A 104 19.72 -0.47 -4.28
N ASP A 105 19.73 -1.80 -4.14
CA ASP A 105 20.68 -2.68 -4.81
C ASP A 105 20.17 -3.08 -6.20
N LYS A 106 20.48 -2.23 -7.18
CA LYS A 106 20.17 -2.50 -8.58
C LYS A 106 20.82 -3.78 -9.09
N ALA A 107 22.00 -4.18 -8.59
CA ALA A 107 22.66 -5.38 -9.07
C ALA A 107 21.88 -6.64 -8.66
N THR A 108 21.42 -6.70 -7.41
CA THR A 108 20.52 -7.78 -6.98
C THR A 108 19.16 -7.72 -7.68
N LEU A 109 18.58 -6.54 -7.91
CA LEU A 109 17.32 -6.42 -8.66
C LEU A 109 17.45 -6.93 -10.11
N GLU A 110 18.55 -6.61 -10.81
CA GLU A 110 18.85 -7.15 -12.14
C GLU A 110 18.99 -8.68 -12.10
N LEU A 111 19.70 -9.20 -11.10
CA LEU A 111 19.82 -10.65 -10.88
C LEU A 111 18.45 -11.32 -10.71
N LEU A 112 17.58 -10.74 -9.87
CA LEU A 112 16.23 -11.25 -9.65
C LEU A 112 15.42 -11.29 -10.95
N ILE A 113 15.45 -10.22 -11.75
CA ILE A 113 14.76 -10.18 -13.06
C ILE A 113 15.31 -11.27 -14.00
N HIS A 114 16.64 -11.45 -14.06
CA HIS A 114 17.25 -12.49 -14.89
C HIS A 114 16.80 -13.91 -14.52
N HIS A 115 16.53 -14.14 -13.23
CA HIS A 115 16.00 -15.42 -12.73
C HIS A 115 14.46 -15.48 -12.68
N GLY A 116 13.78 -14.54 -13.35
CA GLY A 116 12.33 -14.61 -13.58
C GLY A 116 11.46 -14.00 -12.48
N TRP A 117 12.02 -13.16 -11.60
CA TRP A 117 11.24 -12.39 -10.65
C TRP A 117 10.23 -11.47 -11.37
N ASP A 118 8.96 -11.54 -10.93
CA ASP A 118 7.91 -10.66 -11.44
C ASP A 118 7.93 -9.31 -10.69
N ILE A 119 8.42 -8.29 -11.38
CA ILE A 119 8.54 -6.90 -10.89
C ILE A 119 7.18 -6.30 -10.44
N ASN A 120 6.07 -6.84 -10.94
CA ASN A 120 4.70 -6.36 -10.66
C ASN A 120 3.95 -7.25 -9.66
N GLN A 121 4.60 -8.28 -9.13
CA GLN A 121 4.00 -9.13 -8.11
C GLN A 121 3.91 -8.38 -6.77
N ARG A 122 2.71 -8.38 -6.18
CA ARG A 122 2.51 -7.86 -4.81
C ARG A 122 3.33 -8.67 -3.81
N VAL A 123 3.93 -8.01 -2.82
CA VAL A 123 4.68 -8.70 -1.75
C VAL A 123 3.76 -9.64 -0.97
N ASN A 124 2.60 -9.16 -0.56
CA ASN A 124 1.55 -9.97 0.06
C ASN A 124 0.17 -9.30 -0.10
N TRP A 125 -0.85 -9.77 0.63
CA TRP A 125 -2.21 -9.22 0.56
C TRP A 125 -2.30 -7.72 0.88
N SER A 126 -1.48 -7.21 1.80
CA SER A 126 -1.53 -5.81 2.26
C SER A 126 -0.41 -4.93 1.68
N VAL A 127 0.59 -5.53 1.03
CA VAL A 127 1.79 -4.82 0.59
C VAL A 127 1.92 -4.86 -0.96
N PRO A 128 1.98 -3.69 -1.63
CA PRO A 128 2.13 -3.59 -3.09
C PRO A 128 3.51 -4.11 -3.59
N PRO A 129 3.73 -4.17 -4.92
CA PRO A 129 5.01 -4.56 -5.51
C PRO A 129 6.19 -3.68 -5.09
N ALA A 130 7.41 -4.18 -5.35
CA ALA A 130 8.66 -3.63 -4.86
C ALA A 130 8.92 -2.15 -5.23
N LEU A 131 8.38 -1.65 -6.35
CA LEU A 131 8.46 -0.22 -6.71
C LEU A 131 7.96 0.69 -5.57
N ALA A 132 6.99 0.25 -4.76
CA ALA A 132 6.48 1.01 -3.62
C ALA A 132 7.53 1.34 -2.56
N PHE A 133 8.64 0.60 -2.52
CA PHE A 133 9.75 0.79 -1.58
C PHE A 133 10.90 1.61 -2.18
N ALA A 134 10.84 1.93 -3.47
CA ALA A 134 11.79 2.78 -4.17
C ALA A 134 11.37 4.25 -4.21
N VAL A 135 10.15 4.59 -3.76
CA VAL A 135 9.48 5.87 -4.06
C VAL A 135 10.13 7.12 -3.47
N GLU A 136 11.09 6.96 -2.56
CA GLU A 136 11.89 8.07 -2.02
C GLU A 136 13.16 8.34 -2.85
N ASP A 137 13.47 7.48 -3.83
CA ASP A 137 14.65 7.53 -4.68
C ASP A 137 14.25 7.61 -6.16
N ILE A 138 14.42 8.79 -6.75
CA ILE A 138 14.02 9.04 -8.15
C ILE A 138 14.80 8.17 -9.15
N ASP A 139 16.08 7.92 -8.89
CA ASP A 139 16.95 7.13 -9.78
C ASP A 139 16.59 5.65 -9.73
N LEU A 140 16.15 5.15 -8.57
CA LEU A 140 15.63 3.79 -8.44
C LEU A 140 14.24 3.66 -9.04
N CYS A 141 13.36 4.65 -8.87
CA CYS A 141 12.06 4.69 -9.55
C CYS A 141 12.21 4.64 -11.07
N HIS A 142 13.12 5.45 -11.63
CA HIS A 142 13.43 5.40 -13.06
C HIS A 142 13.88 4.01 -13.51
N TRP A 143 14.73 3.34 -12.71
CA TRP A 143 15.16 1.98 -13.00
C TRP A 143 13.97 1.01 -13.03
N PHE A 144 13.10 1.02 -12.00
CA PHE A 144 11.90 0.18 -11.96
C PHE A 144 10.98 0.39 -13.17
N ILE A 145 10.71 1.65 -13.51
CA ILE A 145 9.86 2.01 -14.65
C ILE A 145 10.50 1.56 -15.98
N SER A 146 11.82 1.70 -16.12
CA SER A 146 12.53 1.22 -17.33
C SER A 146 12.48 -0.30 -17.51
N HIS A 147 12.22 -1.04 -16.42
CA HIS A 147 12.06 -2.51 -16.41
C HIS A 147 10.60 -2.96 -16.42
N GLY A 148 9.66 -2.05 -16.69
CA GLY A 148 8.24 -2.39 -16.86
C GLY A 148 7.45 -2.52 -15.57
N ALA A 149 7.91 -1.90 -14.47
CA ALA A 149 7.10 -1.75 -13.28
C ALA A 149 5.84 -0.92 -13.58
N ASP A 150 4.67 -1.46 -13.23
CA ASP A 150 3.38 -0.81 -13.38
C ASP A 150 3.08 0.01 -12.10
N PRO A 151 2.94 1.34 -12.20
CA PRO A 151 2.59 2.18 -11.05
C PRO A 151 1.22 1.83 -10.43
N ASN A 152 0.36 1.12 -11.16
CA ASN A 152 -0.99 0.72 -10.73
C ASN A 152 -1.06 -0.70 -10.17
N ALA A 153 0.02 -1.47 -10.21
CA ALA A 153 0.01 -2.85 -9.72
C ALA A 153 -0.28 -2.87 -8.21
N GLY A 154 -1.47 -3.34 -7.84
CA GLY A 154 -2.02 -3.20 -6.49
C GLY A 154 -1.93 -4.46 -5.63
N CYS A 155 -1.95 -4.29 -4.31
CA CYS A 155 -2.22 -5.38 -3.37
C CYS A 155 -3.73 -5.56 -3.12
N GLY A 156 -4.08 -6.53 -2.28
CA GLY A 156 -5.46 -6.80 -1.87
C GLY A 156 -6.09 -5.72 -0.98
N LEU A 157 -5.38 -4.64 -0.66
CA LEU A 157 -5.93 -3.43 -0.05
C LEU A 157 -5.96 -2.26 -1.02
N ASP A 158 -5.95 -2.52 -2.33
CA ASP A 158 -5.94 -1.47 -3.36
C ASP A 158 -4.86 -0.40 -3.12
N LYS A 159 -3.76 -0.78 -2.47
CA LYS A 159 -2.56 0.04 -2.34
C LYS A 159 -1.65 -0.31 -3.52
N THR A 160 -1.10 0.71 -4.16
CA THR A 160 -0.23 0.61 -5.34
C THR A 160 1.12 1.28 -5.07
N PRO A 161 2.13 1.12 -5.94
CA PRO A 161 3.33 1.92 -5.88
C PRO A 161 3.05 3.43 -5.97
N LEU A 162 2.06 3.85 -6.78
CA LEU A 162 1.63 5.24 -6.84
C LEU A 162 1.02 5.72 -5.50
N SER A 163 0.29 4.86 -4.78
CA SER A 163 -0.19 5.17 -3.41
C SER A 163 0.97 5.47 -2.46
N ALA A 164 2.02 4.64 -2.52
CA ALA A 164 3.22 4.81 -1.69
C ALA A 164 3.98 6.09 -2.06
N ALA A 165 4.12 6.39 -3.37
CA ALA A 165 4.71 7.64 -3.82
C ALA A 165 3.93 8.86 -3.33
N VAL A 166 2.60 8.82 -3.38
CA VAL A 166 1.75 9.90 -2.87
C VAL A 166 1.94 10.08 -1.35
N GLN A 167 2.07 9.00 -0.59
CA GLN A 167 2.20 9.09 0.87
C GLN A 167 3.61 9.50 1.32
N TYR A 168 4.66 9.01 0.66
CA TYR A 168 6.04 9.08 1.17
C TYR A 168 7.04 9.70 0.18
N GLY A 169 6.81 9.58 -1.13
CA GLY A 169 7.74 10.04 -2.15
C GLY A 169 7.68 11.56 -2.39
N PRO A 170 8.72 12.18 -2.97
CA PRO A 170 8.68 13.57 -3.40
C PRO A 170 7.68 13.76 -4.57
N LEU A 171 7.18 14.98 -4.77
CA LEU A 171 6.24 15.29 -5.86
C LEU A 171 6.78 14.86 -7.24
N GLU A 172 8.08 14.96 -7.46
CA GLU A 172 8.74 14.52 -8.70
C GLU A 172 8.54 13.03 -8.98
N VAL A 173 8.57 12.16 -7.96
CA VAL A 173 8.28 10.72 -8.13
C VAL A 173 6.79 10.52 -8.43
N ILE A 174 5.90 11.27 -7.78
CA ILE A 174 4.46 11.21 -8.07
C ILE A 174 4.21 11.58 -9.55
N GLU A 175 4.83 12.66 -10.03
CA GLU A 175 4.77 13.10 -11.42
C GLU A 175 5.36 12.06 -12.38
N LEU A 176 6.51 11.47 -12.04
CA LEU A 176 7.13 10.40 -12.81
C LEU A 176 6.16 9.23 -13.02
N LEU A 177 5.53 8.73 -11.95
CA LEU A 177 4.62 7.59 -12.03
C LEU A 177 3.36 7.91 -12.83
N PHE A 178 2.79 9.12 -12.71
CA PHE A 178 1.68 9.56 -13.57
C PHE A 178 2.09 9.61 -15.05
N ASN A 179 3.29 10.11 -15.35
CA ASN A 179 3.80 10.19 -16.72
C ASN A 179 4.02 8.81 -17.36
N HIS A 180 4.10 7.76 -16.55
CA HIS A 180 4.27 6.37 -16.98
C HIS A 180 3.02 5.51 -16.74
N GLY A 181 1.84 6.11 -16.84
CA GLY A 181 0.57 5.37 -16.87
C GLY A 181 -0.10 5.22 -15.51
N GLY A 182 0.39 5.87 -14.46
CA GLY A 182 -0.30 5.96 -13.18
C GLY A 182 -1.73 6.50 -13.33
N ALA A 183 -2.71 5.79 -12.78
CA ALA A 183 -4.12 6.10 -12.89
C ALA A 183 -4.66 6.68 -11.59
N ILE A 184 -5.44 7.77 -11.70
CA ILE A 184 -6.01 8.48 -10.55
C ILE A 184 -7.03 7.64 -9.77
N GLU A 185 -7.69 6.71 -10.45
CA GLU A 185 -8.75 5.84 -9.90
C GLU A 185 -8.20 4.60 -9.18
N CYS A 186 -6.89 4.36 -9.25
CA CYS A 186 -6.23 3.24 -8.60
C CYS A 186 -5.53 3.73 -7.34
N GLY A 187 -5.50 2.93 -6.27
CA GLY A 187 -4.57 3.23 -5.19
C GLY A 187 -5.08 4.14 -4.08
N GLN A 188 -6.37 4.54 -4.06
CA GLN A 188 -6.94 5.42 -3.02
C GLN A 188 -6.12 6.71 -2.81
N LEU A 189 -5.59 7.29 -3.89
CA LEU A 189 -4.52 8.29 -3.82
C LEU A 189 -4.88 9.50 -2.94
N LEU A 190 -6.13 9.95 -2.96
CA LEU A 190 -6.54 11.10 -2.15
C LEU A 190 -6.53 10.80 -0.65
N HIS A 191 -6.91 9.59 -0.22
CA HIS A 191 -6.79 9.18 1.20
C HIS A 191 -5.32 9.14 1.62
N PHE A 192 -4.43 8.58 0.80
CA PHE A 192 -2.99 8.56 1.07
C PHE A 192 -2.35 9.95 1.06
N ALA A 193 -2.84 10.87 0.22
CA ALA A 193 -2.39 12.26 0.22
C ALA A 193 -2.78 12.98 1.51
N VAL A 194 -3.96 12.69 2.08
CA VAL A 194 -4.40 13.23 3.38
C VAL A 194 -3.50 12.73 4.52
N TRP A 195 -3.14 11.44 4.52
CA TRP A 195 -2.24 10.82 5.52
C TRP A 195 -0.74 11.07 5.29
N ARG A 196 -0.38 11.92 4.33
CA ARG A 196 1.01 12.31 4.09
C ARG A 196 1.53 13.13 5.29
N HIS A 197 2.77 12.92 5.70
CA HIS A 197 3.40 13.68 6.81
C HIS A 197 4.61 14.51 6.34
N LEU A 198 4.57 14.97 5.09
CA LEU A 198 5.58 15.82 4.48
C LEU A 198 5.06 17.25 4.32
N SER A 199 5.97 18.22 4.28
CA SER A 199 5.64 19.65 4.28
C SER A 199 4.86 20.12 3.03
N ASP A 200 4.93 19.35 1.94
CA ASP A 200 4.24 19.59 0.68
C ASP A 200 2.84 18.96 0.61
N ARG A 201 2.33 18.40 1.72
CA ARG A 201 1.04 17.68 1.76
C ARG A 201 -0.11 18.43 1.08
N LEU A 202 -0.31 19.72 1.40
CA LEU A 202 -1.42 20.48 0.83
C LEU A 202 -1.28 20.63 -0.69
N ASP A 203 -0.05 20.69 -1.20
CA ASP A 203 0.22 20.75 -2.64
C ASP A 203 -0.05 19.41 -3.31
N VAL A 204 0.34 18.30 -2.67
CA VAL A 204 0.02 16.94 -3.16
C VAL A 204 -1.49 16.69 -3.15
N VAL A 205 -2.22 17.05 -2.09
CA VAL A 205 -3.70 16.94 -2.04
C VAL A 205 -4.33 17.73 -3.19
N ARG A 206 -3.91 18.99 -3.41
CA ARG A 206 -4.37 19.79 -4.56
C ARG A 206 -4.04 19.15 -5.89
N TYR A 207 -2.83 18.61 -6.03
CA TYR A 207 -2.36 17.98 -7.26
C TYR A 207 -3.22 16.75 -7.60
N ILE A 208 -3.49 15.87 -6.63
CA ILE A 208 -4.32 14.68 -6.80
C ILE A 208 -5.77 15.05 -7.15
N ILE A 209 -6.36 16.06 -6.49
CA ILE A 209 -7.70 16.55 -6.86
C ILE A 209 -7.71 17.11 -8.30
N ARG A 210 -6.71 17.90 -8.69
CA ARG A 210 -6.58 18.43 -10.06
C ARG A 210 -6.38 17.34 -11.12
N LYS A 211 -5.80 16.20 -10.75
CA LYS A 211 -5.71 15.01 -11.62
C LYS A 211 -7.05 14.28 -11.79
N GLY A 212 -8.08 14.66 -11.03
CA GLY A 212 -9.44 14.16 -11.17
C GLY A 212 -9.93 13.27 -10.02
N ALA A 213 -9.18 13.16 -8.92
CA ALA A 213 -9.62 12.34 -7.78
C ALA A 213 -10.94 12.85 -7.21
N SER A 214 -11.89 11.94 -6.98
CA SER A 214 -13.16 12.27 -6.34
C SER A 214 -12.95 12.61 -4.86
N VAL A 215 -13.31 13.85 -4.48
CA VAL A 215 -13.22 14.36 -3.11
C VAL A 215 -14.15 13.62 -2.15
N ASN A 216 -15.22 13.00 -2.68
CA ASN A 216 -16.32 12.41 -1.91
C ASN A 216 -16.34 10.88 -1.97
N MET A 217 -15.33 10.24 -2.54
CA MET A 217 -15.27 8.78 -2.66
C MET A 217 -15.01 8.13 -1.30
N LEU A 218 -15.77 7.08 -0.99
CA LEU A 218 -15.49 6.25 0.19
C LEU A 218 -14.28 5.35 -0.06
N MET A 219 -13.51 5.08 0.99
CA MET A 219 -12.41 4.14 0.93
C MET A 219 -12.92 2.75 0.49
N TYR A 220 -12.23 2.12 -0.46
CA TYR A 220 -12.60 0.84 -1.08
C TYR A 220 -13.95 0.82 -1.83
N GLN A 221 -14.59 1.97 -2.12
CA GLN A 221 -15.91 1.99 -2.77
C GLN A 221 -15.95 1.18 -4.08
N ASN A 222 -14.87 1.20 -4.86
CA ASN A 222 -14.74 0.48 -6.13
C ASN A 222 -14.07 -0.91 -5.96
N ARG A 223 -13.91 -1.40 -4.73
CA ARG A 223 -13.22 -2.65 -4.40
C ARG A 223 -14.06 -3.48 -3.41
N PRO A 224 -15.13 -4.15 -3.89
CA PRO A 224 -16.08 -4.86 -3.04
C PRO A 224 -15.44 -5.89 -2.10
N ASP A 225 -14.45 -6.64 -2.59
CA ASP A 225 -13.74 -7.65 -1.79
C ASP A 225 -13.09 -7.05 -0.54
N CYS A 226 -12.41 -5.91 -0.72
CA CYS A 226 -11.74 -5.18 0.35
C CYS A 226 -12.75 -4.46 1.24
N TYR A 227 -13.78 -3.86 0.62
CA TYR A 227 -14.82 -3.12 1.33
C TYR A 227 -15.50 -4.00 2.37
N ILE A 228 -15.98 -5.18 1.99
CA ILE A 228 -16.66 -6.11 2.91
C ILE A 228 -15.75 -6.53 4.06
N GLN A 229 -14.48 -6.84 3.78
CA GLN A 229 -13.52 -7.23 4.81
C GLN A 229 -13.16 -6.08 5.77
N ARG A 230 -13.34 -4.83 5.33
CA ARG A 230 -12.90 -3.64 6.07
C ARG A 230 -14.04 -2.73 6.54
N GLU A 231 -15.28 -3.06 6.24
CA GLU A 231 -16.46 -2.26 6.56
C GLU A 231 -16.55 -1.92 8.05
N ALA A 232 -16.16 -2.86 8.91
CA ALA A 232 -16.16 -2.69 10.36
C ALA A 232 -15.19 -1.61 10.88
N PHE A 233 -14.28 -1.08 10.05
CA PHE A 233 -13.30 -0.07 10.43
C PHE A 233 -13.75 1.39 10.19
N GLY A 234 -14.94 1.64 9.63
CA GLY A 234 -15.39 3.00 9.32
C GLY A 234 -14.73 3.57 8.06
N LEU A 235 -15.03 2.95 6.92
CA LEU A 235 -14.56 3.34 5.60
C LEU A 235 -15.21 4.65 5.18
N GLY A 236 -14.48 5.75 5.38
CA GLY A 236 -14.96 7.10 5.12
C GLY A 236 -14.38 7.76 3.86
N THR A 237 -14.81 8.99 3.63
CA THR A 237 -14.24 9.90 2.61
C THR A 237 -12.89 10.48 3.07
N PRO A 238 -12.13 11.14 2.19
CA PRO A 238 -10.95 11.92 2.58
C PRO A 238 -11.23 12.93 3.71
N LEU A 239 -12.45 13.49 3.77
CA LEU A 239 -12.85 14.41 4.83
C LEU A 239 -12.99 13.70 6.20
N HIS A 240 -13.45 12.44 6.22
CA HIS A 240 -13.45 11.63 7.44
C HIS A 240 -12.02 11.39 7.95
N ALA A 241 -11.11 11.04 7.04
CA ALA A 241 -9.70 10.85 7.38
C ALA A 241 -9.08 12.13 7.97
N ALA A 242 -9.27 13.27 7.32
CA ALA A 242 -8.74 14.56 7.81
C ALA A 242 -9.36 14.98 9.16
N ALA A 243 -10.65 14.68 9.37
CA ALA A 243 -11.34 14.94 10.63
C ALA A 243 -10.83 14.07 11.79
N THR A 244 -10.53 12.80 11.52
CA THR A 244 -9.92 11.86 12.48
C THR A 244 -8.50 12.26 12.86
N GLU A 245 -7.69 12.72 11.90
CA GLU A 245 -6.30 13.17 12.15
C GLU A 245 -6.20 14.55 12.82
N GLY A 246 -7.33 15.27 12.93
CA GLY A 246 -7.33 16.60 13.54
C GLY A 246 -6.74 17.68 12.65
N ASP A 247 -6.72 17.48 11.33
CA ASP A 247 -6.01 18.33 10.40
C ASP A 247 -6.88 19.46 9.84
N MET A 248 -6.88 20.60 10.53
CA MET A 248 -7.69 21.76 10.15
C MET A 248 -7.36 22.30 8.76
N GLU A 249 -6.10 22.25 8.32
CA GLU A 249 -5.70 22.79 7.03
C GLU A 249 -6.20 21.91 5.88
N VAL A 250 -6.05 20.59 6.01
CA VAL A 250 -6.57 19.63 5.04
C VAL A 250 -8.09 19.62 5.03
N VAL A 251 -8.75 19.71 6.20
CA VAL A 251 -10.22 19.84 6.28
C VAL A 251 -10.69 21.06 5.50
N ARG A 252 -10.09 22.24 5.71
CA ARG A 252 -10.48 23.45 4.97
C ARG A 252 -10.25 23.31 3.48
N LEU A 253 -9.12 22.72 3.08
CA LEU A 253 -8.81 22.47 1.67
C LEU A 253 -9.85 21.56 1.02
N LEU A 254 -10.22 20.45 1.66
CA LEU A 254 -11.22 19.53 1.14
C LEU A 254 -12.59 20.20 1.02
N LEU A 255 -12.99 21.03 2.00
CA LEU A 255 -14.23 21.82 1.93
C LEU A 255 -14.19 22.85 0.77
N ASP A 256 -13.06 23.53 0.57
CA ASP A 256 -12.85 24.45 -0.57
C ASP A 256 -12.97 23.74 -1.93
N GLU A 257 -12.63 22.45 -1.99
CA GLU A 257 -12.73 21.59 -3.18
C GLU A 257 -14.05 20.80 -3.24
N GLY A 258 -15.04 21.12 -2.39
CA GLY A 258 -16.41 20.59 -2.49
C GLY A 258 -16.66 19.27 -1.73
N ALA A 259 -15.89 19.00 -0.67
CA ALA A 259 -16.17 17.86 0.20
C ALA A 259 -17.55 17.98 0.87
N ASP A 260 -18.34 16.91 0.79
CA ASP A 260 -19.66 16.80 1.37
C ASP A 260 -19.58 16.34 2.84
N ILE A 261 -20.02 17.21 3.74
CA ILE A 261 -20.04 16.96 5.18
C ILE A 261 -21.15 15.99 5.63
N SER A 262 -22.08 15.66 4.73
CA SER A 262 -23.26 14.83 5.01
C SER A 262 -23.06 13.34 4.67
N ILE A 263 -21.97 12.99 3.99
CA ILE A 263 -21.64 11.60 3.69
C ILE A 263 -21.32 10.87 4.98
N GLN A 264 -21.90 9.70 5.16
CA GLN A 264 -21.61 8.80 6.27
C GLN A 264 -20.53 7.79 5.86
N ASP A 265 -19.62 7.45 6.77
CA ASP A 265 -18.75 6.29 6.64
C ASP A 265 -19.54 4.98 6.71
N SER A 266 -18.85 3.84 6.53
CA SER A 266 -19.47 2.52 6.62
C SER A 266 -20.06 2.14 7.98
N LEU A 267 -19.77 2.90 9.04
CA LEU A 267 -20.36 2.73 10.37
C LEU A 267 -21.50 3.72 10.62
N GLY A 268 -21.92 4.48 9.59
CA GLY A 268 -22.99 5.48 9.69
C GLY A 268 -22.55 6.80 10.34
N LYS A 269 -21.24 7.02 10.54
CA LYS A 269 -20.71 8.21 11.21
C LYS A 269 -20.43 9.31 10.20
N LEU A 270 -20.72 10.55 10.61
CA LEU A 270 -20.39 11.76 9.85
C LEU A 270 -18.97 12.24 10.20
N PRO A 271 -18.30 13.02 9.33
CA PRO A 271 -16.94 13.51 9.58
C PRO A 271 -16.79 14.26 10.92
N TYR A 272 -17.78 15.10 11.27
CA TYR A 272 -17.72 15.86 12.52
C TYR A 272 -17.76 14.95 13.76
N GLN A 273 -18.47 13.82 13.70
CA GLN A 273 -18.55 12.86 14.79
C GLN A 273 -17.20 12.18 15.01
N LEU A 274 -16.46 11.90 13.93
CA LEU A 274 -15.09 11.39 14.04
C LEU A 274 -14.18 12.43 14.71
N ALA A 275 -14.28 13.70 14.32
CA ALA A 275 -13.54 14.78 14.99
C ALA A 275 -13.88 14.89 16.48
N GLU A 276 -15.17 14.80 16.86
CA GLU A 276 -15.58 14.82 18.28
C GLU A 276 -14.99 13.64 19.06
N MET A 277 -15.08 12.42 18.53
CA MET A 277 -14.55 11.22 19.18
C MET A 277 -13.03 11.28 19.42
N HIS A 278 -12.29 11.95 18.53
CA HIS A 278 -10.84 12.11 18.65
C HIS A 278 -10.43 13.43 19.35
N GLY A 279 -11.39 14.21 19.85
CA GLY A 279 -11.13 15.43 20.62
C GLY A 279 -10.78 16.67 19.80
N HIS A 280 -11.07 16.67 18.51
CA HIS A 280 -10.81 17.79 17.59
C HIS A 280 -12.00 18.76 17.53
N GLU A 281 -12.32 19.40 18.67
CA GLU A 281 -13.52 20.23 18.86
C GLU A 281 -13.69 21.36 17.83
N ALA A 282 -12.60 22.01 17.44
CA ALA A 282 -12.64 23.07 16.43
C ALA A 282 -13.06 22.56 15.04
N ILE A 283 -12.62 21.35 14.68
CA ILE A 283 -13.00 20.69 13.42
C ILE A 283 -14.43 20.18 13.50
N ALA A 284 -14.80 19.55 14.61
CA ALA A 284 -16.17 19.13 14.87
C ALA A 284 -17.15 20.30 14.70
N THR A 285 -16.86 21.44 15.34
CA THR A 285 -17.69 22.66 15.25
C THR A 285 -17.77 23.19 13.81
N LEU A 286 -16.67 23.14 13.05
CA LEU A 286 -16.63 23.56 11.65
C LEU A 286 -17.50 22.65 10.75
N LEU A 287 -17.50 21.35 11.03
CA LEU A 287 -18.15 20.31 10.21
C LEU A 287 -19.58 20.00 10.64
N GLN A 288 -20.08 20.57 11.74
CA GLN A 288 -21.46 20.36 12.20
C GLN A 288 -22.48 20.85 11.14
N PRO A 289 -23.53 20.06 10.82
CA PRO A 289 -24.55 20.45 9.84
C PRO A 289 -25.32 21.74 10.19
N SER A 290 -25.47 22.06 11.48
CA SER A 290 -26.07 23.32 11.95
C SER A 290 -25.24 24.56 11.60
N ASN A 291 -23.95 24.37 11.33
CA ASN A 291 -23.02 25.39 10.86
C ASN A 291 -22.93 25.44 9.32
N SER A 292 -23.89 24.80 8.61
CA SER A 292 -24.02 24.68 7.14
C SER A 292 -24.03 25.99 6.34
N ARG A 293 -23.98 27.16 6.98
CA ARG A 293 -23.51 28.38 6.31
C ARG A 293 -22.13 28.18 5.67
N VAL A 294 -21.29 27.32 6.25
CA VAL A 294 -20.00 26.88 5.69
C VAL A 294 -20.23 26.06 4.41
N GLY A 295 -21.07 25.02 4.43
CA GLY A 295 -21.41 24.25 3.22
C GLY A 295 -21.96 25.13 2.08
N LEU A 296 -22.84 26.09 2.38
CA LEU A 296 -23.35 27.04 1.37
C LEU A 296 -22.28 28.04 0.88
N LEU A 297 -21.46 28.62 1.77
CA LEU A 297 -20.39 29.58 1.38
C LEU A 297 -19.29 28.92 0.55
N TYR A 298 -18.88 27.69 0.90
CA TYR A 298 -17.82 26.96 0.19
C TYR A 298 -18.34 26.34 -1.12
N CYS A 299 -19.57 25.81 -1.17
CA CYS A 299 -20.23 25.43 -2.44
C CYS A 299 -20.45 26.63 -3.37
N LEU A 300 -20.84 27.80 -2.84
CA LEU A 300 -20.94 29.04 -3.63
C LEU A 300 -19.57 29.48 -4.17
N ARG A 301 -18.50 29.35 -3.38
CA ARG A 301 -17.13 29.66 -3.82
C ARG A 301 -16.65 28.72 -4.92
N TYR A 302 -16.91 27.42 -4.78
CA TYR A 302 -16.62 26.42 -5.80
C TYR A 302 -17.40 26.70 -7.09
N SER A 303 -18.69 27.04 -6.99
CA SER A 303 -19.55 27.39 -8.13
C SER A 303 -19.07 28.65 -8.87
N ILE A 304 -18.60 29.67 -8.13
CA ILE A 304 -18.00 30.89 -8.69
C ILE A 304 -16.66 30.60 -9.37
N LYS A 305 -15.82 29.75 -8.77
CA LYS A 305 -14.48 29.40 -9.28
C LYS A 305 -14.52 28.49 -10.52
N THR A 306 -15.57 27.68 -10.65
CA THR A 306 -15.78 26.73 -11.77
C THR A 306 -16.75 27.25 -12.85
N GLY A 307 -17.39 28.40 -12.62
CA GLY A 307 -18.33 29.01 -13.58
C GLY A 307 -19.70 28.31 -13.66
N LEU A 308 -20.00 27.39 -12.75
CA LEU A 308 -21.28 26.68 -12.66
C LEU A 308 -22.29 27.51 -11.85
N VAL A 309 -22.76 28.62 -12.42
CA VAL A 309 -23.91 29.35 -11.88
C VAL A 309 -25.14 28.84 -12.62
N ASP A 310 -25.73 27.72 -12.21
CA ASP A 310 -27.11 27.44 -12.58
C ASP A 310 -27.85 26.48 -11.63
N ARG A 311 -29.00 26.99 -11.16
CA ARG A 311 -30.18 26.31 -10.59
C ARG A 311 -30.06 25.62 -9.24
N TRP A 312 -30.13 26.43 -8.18
CA TRP A 312 -30.90 26.05 -6.99
C TRP A 312 -32.20 26.86 -6.97
N THR A 313 -33.30 26.26 -7.41
CA THR A 313 -34.65 26.72 -7.06
C THR A 313 -34.99 26.15 -5.68
N GLU A 314 -35.26 27.03 -4.71
CA GLU A 314 -35.73 26.63 -3.37
C GLU A 314 -36.94 25.69 -3.47
N PRO A 315 -37.06 24.67 -2.60
CA PRO A 315 -38.27 23.85 -2.54
C PRO A 315 -39.43 24.69 -1.99
N GLU A 316 -40.53 24.77 -2.75
CA GLU A 316 -41.76 25.42 -2.34
C GLU A 316 -42.22 24.90 -0.97
N ARG A 317 -42.36 25.81 -0.01
CA ARG A 317 -43.07 25.55 1.25
C ARG A 317 -44.55 25.31 0.92
N THR A 318 -44.95 24.06 0.76
CA THR A 318 -46.36 23.69 0.84
C THR A 318 -46.80 23.74 2.30
N VAL A 319 -47.50 24.80 2.68
CA VAL A 319 -48.25 24.87 3.95
C VAL A 319 -49.64 24.28 3.68
N PRO A 320 -50.07 23.19 4.35
CA PRO A 320 -51.44 22.71 4.23
C PRO A 320 -52.31 23.35 5.33
N GLY A 321 -53.32 24.12 4.93
CA GLY A 321 -54.34 24.63 5.87
C GLY A 321 -55.29 25.65 5.25
N ASP A 322 -56.41 25.19 4.68
CA ASP A 322 -57.73 25.24 5.32
C ASP A 322 -58.84 24.91 4.29
N PRO A 323 -59.90 24.16 4.70
CA PRO A 323 -61.04 23.90 3.83
C PRO A 323 -62.02 25.09 3.84
N PRO A 324 -62.73 25.39 2.75
CA PRO A 324 -63.82 26.35 2.80
C PRO A 324 -65.09 25.70 3.37
N LEU A 325 -65.71 26.37 4.33
CA LEU A 325 -67.12 26.21 4.74
C LEU A 325 -67.83 27.55 4.47
N PRO A 326 -69.16 27.58 4.27
CA PRO A 326 -70.05 26.65 3.58
C PRO A 326 -70.39 27.08 2.15
#